data_AF-A0A6B3HW64-F1
#
_entry.id   AF-A0A6B3HW64-F1
#
_cell.length_a   1.000
_cell.length_b   1.000
_cell.length_c   1.000
_cell.angle_alpha   90.00
_cell.angle_beta   90.00
_cell.angle_gamma   90.00
#
_symmetry.space_group_name_H-M   'P 1'
#
loop_
_entity.id
_entity.type
_entity.pdbx_description
1 polymer ?
#
loop_
_entity_poly.entity_id
_entity_poly.type
_entity_poly.pdbx_seq_one_letter_code
_entity_poly.pdbx_strand_id
1 'polypeptide(L)'
;TAPGLTVRFAVSGTPVELPTPYEVALLRTAQSALANTVRHAGAGRAEITLSFMDTSVALDVVDDGRGFDPSGAPVDERGDGGFGLPAMRSRAATLGGTLSVES
;
A
#
# COMPACT_ATOMS: atom_id res chain seq x y z
N THR A 1 -25.99 1.96 0.91
CA THR A 1 -24.70 1.63 1.57
C THR A 1 -23.79 1.10 0.50
N ALA A 2 -22.67 1.75 0.20
CA ALA A 2 -21.69 1.16 -0.71
C ALA A 2 -21.25 -0.20 -0.12
N PRO A 3 -21.10 -1.26 -0.91
CA PRO A 3 -20.58 -2.52 -0.40
C PRO A 3 -19.21 -2.24 0.27
N GLY A 4 -19.05 -2.72 1.51
CA GLY A 4 -17.79 -2.55 2.23
C GLY A 4 -16.67 -3.32 1.55
N LEU A 5 -15.47 -2.75 1.51
CA LEU A 5 -14.28 -3.42 0.98
C LEU A 5 -13.95 -4.65 1.82
N THR A 6 -13.94 -5.83 1.21
CA THR A 6 -13.48 -7.06 1.88
C THR A 6 -11.97 -7.18 1.75
N VAL A 7 -11.25 -7.15 2.88
CA VAL A 7 -9.79 -7.25 2.89
C VAL A 7 -9.34 -8.62 3.37
N ARG A 8 -8.47 -9.28 2.61
CA ARG A 8 -7.75 -10.48 3.04
C ARG A 8 -6.32 -10.11 3.37
N PHE A 9 -5.79 -10.69 4.44
CA PHE A 9 -4.39 -10.52 4.84
C PHE A 9 -3.71 -11.88 4.92
N ALA A 10 -2.52 -11.96 4.34
CA ALA A 10 -1.67 -13.14 4.39
C ALA A 10 -0.24 -12.74 4.77
N VAL A 11 0.44 -13.68 5.43
CA VAL A 11 1.87 -13.59 5.71
C VAL A 11 2.55 -14.75 5.02
N SER A 12 3.67 -14.48 4.35
CA SER A 12 4.52 -15.52 3.76
C SER A 12 5.93 -15.43 4.35
N GLY A 13 6.60 -16.58 4.41
CA GLY A 13 7.91 -16.71 5.09
C GLY A 13 7.79 -16.78 6.61
N THR A 14 8.93 -16.65 7.29
CA THR A 14 9.01 -16.65 8.76
C THR A 14 9.10 -15.21 9.26
N PRO A 15 8.12 -14.71 10.03
CA PRO A 15 8.20 -13.38 10.61
C PRO A 15 9.44 -13.19 11.46
N VAL A 16 10.09 -12.04 11.28
CA VAL A 16 11.19 -11.57 12.12
C VAL A 16 10.82 -10.21 12.71
N GLU A 17 11.35 -9.90 13.88
CA GLU A 17 11.19 -8.58 14.47
C GLU A 17 11.89 -7.53 13.58
N LEU A 18 11.15 -6.50 13.20
CA LEU A 18 11.66 -5.43 12.36
C LEU A 18 11.99 -4.22 13.23
N PRO A 19 13.06 -3.47 12.93
CA PRO A 19 13.27 -2.19 13.55
C PRO A 19 12.05 -1.28 13.31
N THR A 20 11.61 -0.55 14.33
CA THR A 20 10.41 0.30 14.31
C THR A 20 10.23 1.16 13.05
N PRO A 21 11.28 1.77 12.46
CA PRO A 21 11.12 2.53 11.21
C PRO A 21 10.49 1.70 10.08
N TYR A 22 10.85 0.42 9.93
CA TYR A 22 10.30 -0.46 8.91
C TYR A 22 8.84 -0.84 9.20
N GLU A 23 8.52 -1.15 10.46
CA GLU A 23 7.14 -1.47 10.87
C GLU A 23 6.19 -0.30 10.58
N VAL A 24 6.58 0.90 10.99
CA VAL A 24 5.81 2.12 10.74
C VAL A 24 5.70 2.37 9.24
N ALA A 25 6.78 2.12 8.48
CA ALA A 25 6.77 2.34 7.06
C ALA A 25 5.78 1.42 6.33
N LEU A 26 5.80 0.13 6.66
CA LEU A 26 4.89 -0.88 6.12
C LEU A 26 3.44 -0.57 6.49
N LEU A 27 3.18 -0.27 7.77
CA LEU A 27 1.83 0.06 8.24
C LEU A 27 1.24 1.27 7.53
N ARG A 28 2.00 2.37 7.43
CA ARG A 28 1.52 3.59 6.76
C ARG A 28 1.34 3.38 5.26
N THR A 29 2.16 2.56 4.62
CA THR A 29 2.01 2.21 3.21
C THR A 29 0.74 1.38 2.99
N ALA A 30 0.49 0.37 3.82
CA ALA A 30 -0.76 -0.42 3.76
C ALA A 30 -2.01 0.45 3.96
N GLN A 31 -1.98 1.35 4.95
CA GLN A 31 -3.09 2.29 5.21
C GLN A 31 -3.35 3.22 4.02
N SER A 32 -2.29 3.78 3.43
CA SER A 32 -2.41 4.64 2.26
C SER A 32 -2.93 3.87 1.03
N ALA A 33 -2.45 2.65 0.79
CA ALA A 33 -2.91 1.81 -0.31
C ALA A 33 -4.40 1.47 -0.17
N LEU A 34 -4.85 1.00 1.01
CA LEU A 34 -6.27 0.72 1.27
C LEU A 34 -7.14 1.97 1.14
N ALA A 35 -6.67 3.13 1.62
CA ALA A 35 -7.39 4.38 1.46
C ALA A 35 -7.56 4.74 -0.02
N ASN A 36 -6.54 4.52 -0.85
CA ASN A 36 -6.61 4.72 -2.29
C ASN A 36 -7.63 3.76 -2.94
N THR A 37 -7.60 2.47 -2.58
CA THR A 37 -8.57 1.47 -3.07
C THR A 37 -10.01 1.90 -2.76
N VAL A 38 -10.30 2.27 -1.50
CA VAL A 38 -11.64 2.69 -1.06
C VAL A 38 -12.12 3.95 -1.77
N ARG A 39 -11.23 4.94 -1.97
CA ARG A 39 -11.60 6.23 -2.55
C ARG A 39 -11.68 6.22 -4.07
N HIS A 40 -10.85 5.42 -4.74
CA HIS A 40 -10.59 5.58 -6.16
C HIS A 40 -10.87 4.35 -7.01
N ALA A 41 -10.72 3.13 -6.48
CA ALA A 41 -10.70 1.92 -7.30
C ALA A 41 -12.10 1.36 -7.61
N GLY A 42 -13.10 1.62 -6.76
CA GLY A 42 -14.41 0.97 -6.88
C GLY A 42 -14.36 -0.55 -6.66
N ALA A 43 -13.32 -1.02 -5.96
CA ALA A 43 -13.06 -2.42 -5.68
C ALA A 43 -14.04 -3.01 -4.65
N GLY A 44 -14.37 -4.28 -4.81
CA GLY A 44 -15.12 -5.07 -3.81
C GLY A 44 -14.20 -5.85 -2.87
N ARG A 45 -12.98 -6.14 -3.31
CA ARG A 45 -11.98 -6.90 -2.56
C ARG A 45 -10.60 -6.26 -2.66
N ALA A 46 -9.84 -6.36 -1.58
CA ALA A 46 -8.40 -6.16 -1.57
C ALA A 46 -7.70 -7.34 -0.88
N GLU A 47 -6.47 -7.59 -1.27
CA GLU A 47 -5.57 -8.58 -0.70
C GLU A 47 -4.26 -7.92 -0.31
N ILE A 48 -3.80 -8.20 0.90
CA ILE A 48 -2.54 -7.70 1.44
C ILE A 48 -1.68 -8.90 1.76
N THR A 49 -0.46 -8.92 1.22
CA THR A 49 0.55 -9.93 1.55
C THR A 49 1.77 -9.27 2.15
N LEU A 50 2.17 -9.72 3.35
CA LEU A 50 3.46 -9.37 3.95
C LEU A 50 4.41 -10.56 3.84
N SER A 51 5.46 -10.41 3.04
CA SER A 51 6.40 -11.48 2.71
C SER A 51 7.74 -11.22 3.36
N PHE A 52 8.15 -12.11 4.26
CA PHE A 52 9.48 -12.11 4.87
C PHE A 52 10.41 -13.02 4.07
N MET A 53 11.47 -12.44 3.53
CA MET A 53 12.53 -13.10 2.76
C MET A 53 13.86 -13.00 3.53
N ASP A 54 14.89 -13.70 3.06
CA ASP A 54 16.19 -13.79 3.75
C ASP A 54 16.79 -12.43 4.12
N THR A 55 16.66 -11.43 3.24
CA THR A 55 17.27 -10.10 3.43
C THR A 55 16.29 -8.94 3.19
N SER A 56 14.99 -9.21 3.07
CA SER A 56 14.00 -8.19 2.74
C SER A 56 12.62 -8.54 3.28
N VAL A 57 11.80 -7.50 3.42
CA VAL A 57 10.36 -7.62 3.66
C VAL A 57 9.63 -6.89 2.56
N ALA A 58 8.60 -7.53 1.99
CA ALA A 58 7.77 -6.94 0.94
C ALA A 58 6.32 -6.86 1.41
N LEU A 59 5.69 -5.71 1.17
CA LEU A 59 4.26 -5.51 1.32
C LEU A 59 3.66 -5.40 -0.07
N ASP A 60 2.73 -6.29 -0.37
CA ASP A 60 1.94 -6.27 -1.60
C ASP A 60 0.49 -5.95 -1.27
N VAL A 61 -0.15 -5.12 -2.10
CA VAL A 61 -1.56 -4.72 -1.96
C VAL A 61 -2.21 -4.76 -3.34
N VAL A 62 -3.13 -5.69 -3.53
CA VAL A 62 -3.83 -5.93 -4.80
C VAL A 62 -5.32 -5.73 -4.57
N ASP A 63 -5.99 -4.97 -5.43
CA ASP A 63 -7.44 -4.84 -5.43
C ASP A 63 -8.06 -5.22 -6.79
N ASP A 64 -9.37 -5.51 -6.78
CA ASP A 64 -10.13 -5.90 -7.97
C ASP A 64 -10.84 -4.71 -8.64
N GLY A 65 -10.31 -3.50 -8.45
CA GLY A 65 -10.89 -2.27 -8.95
C GLY A 65 -10.55 -1.95 -10.40
N ARG A 66 -10.96 -0.75 -10.81
CA ARG A 66 -10.86 -0.26 -12.20
C ARG A 66 -9.46 0.17 -12.66
N GLY A 67 -8.49 0.12 -11.76
CA GLY A 67 -7.13 0.61 -11.99
C GLY A 67 -6.98 2.11 -12.21
N PHE A 68 -5.75 2.56 -12.51
CA PHE A 68 -5.38 3.95 -12.79
C PHE A 68 -4.07 4.06 -13.60
N ASP A 69 -3.84 5.20 -14.24
CA ASP A 69 -2.54 5.52 -14.85
C ASP A 69 -1.58 6.09 -13.78
N PRO A 70 -0.51 5.36 -13.40
CA PRO A 70 0.44 5.82 -12.39
C PRO A 70 1.33 6.98 -12.85
N SER A 71 1.32 7.32 -14.14
CA SER A 71 2.03 8.48 -14.71
C SER A 71 1.17 9.75 -14.79
N GLY A 72 -0.14 9.64 -14.52
CA GLY A 72 -1.09 10.74 -14.57
C GLY A 72 -0.95 11.77 -13.44
N ALA A 73 -1.50 12.97 -13.65
CA ALA A 73 -1.48 14.07 -12.68
C ALA A 73 -2.16 13.70 -11.35
N PRO A 74 -1.70 14.23 -10.19
CA PRO A 74 -2.26 13.89 -8.90
C PRO A 74 -3.74 14.26 -8.80
N VAL A 75 -4.56 13.29 -8.39
CA VAL A 75 -5.98 13.49 -8.09
C VAL A 75 -6.12 14.23 -6.76
N ASP A 76 -6.51 15.51 -6.84
CA ASP A 76 -6.94 16.43 -5.76
C ASP A 76 -6.19 16.37 -4.41
N GLU A 77 -5.19 17.24 -4.27
CA GLU A 77 -4.35 17.43 -3.08
C GLU A 77 -4.99 18.28 -1.95
N ARG A 78 -6.32 18.47 -1.94
CA ARG A 78 -7.00 19.43 -1.03
C ARG A 78 -7.75 18.80 0.16
N GLY A 79 -7.23 17.72 0.73
CA GLY A 79 -7.80 17.11 1.95
C GLY A 79 -6.71 16.61 2.89
N ASP A 80 -6.83 16.96 4.17
CA ASP A 80 -5.91 16.57 5.25
C ASP A 80 -5.54 15.07 5.20
N GLY A 81 -4.26 14.79 4.92
CA GLY A 81 -3.64 13.51 5.28
C GLY A 81 -3.33 12.54 4.15
N GLY A 82 -2.41 12.93 3.25
CA GLY A 82 -1.50 11.97 2.60
C GLY A 82 -1.18 12.31 1.15
N PHE A 83 0.11 12.51 0.84
CA PHE A 83 0.63 12.73 -0.51
C PHE A 83 0.56 11.46 -1.41
N GLY A 84 -0.50 10.64 -1.31
CA GLY A 84 -0.74 9.45 -2.14
C GLY A 84 0.47 8.55 -2.39
N LEU A 85 0.70 8.20 -3.66
CA LEU A 85 1.87 7.42 -4.11
C LEU A 85 3.21 8.12 -3.81
N PRO A 86 3.39 9.46 -4.02
CA PRO A 86 4.61 10.16 -3.62
C PRO A 86 5.03 9.94 -2.15
N ALA A 87 4.09 10.01 -1.20
CA ALA A 87 4.39 9.75 0.21
C ALA A 87 4.85 8.31 0.45
N MET A 88 4.20 7.34 -0.18
CA MET A 88 4.59 5.93 -0.07
C MET A 88 5.98 5.68 -0.66
N ARG A 89 6.28 6.28 -1.82
CA ARG A 89 7.59 6.18 -2.46
C ARG A 89 8.69 6.83 -1.62
N SER A 90 8.46 8.02 -1.09
CA SER A 90 9.41 8.73 -0.22
C SER A 90 9.74 7.94 1.05
N ARG A 91 8.70 7.34 1.66
CA ARG A 91 8.84 6.49 2.85
C ARG A 91 9.66 5.23 2.59
N ALA A 92 9.42 4.54 1.48
CA ALA A 92 10.22 3.37 1.09
C ALA A 92 11.68 3.79 0.83
N ALA A 93 11.90 4.88 0.08
CA ALA A 93 13.23 5.37 -0.26
C ALA A 93 14.06 5.80 0.97
N THR A 94 13.42 6.43 1.97
CA THR A 94 14.07 6.83 3.23
C THR A 94 14.68 5.64 3.99
N LEU A 95 14.15 4.43 3.76
CA LEU A 95 14.62 3.18 4.36
C LEU A 95 15.41 2.30 3.38
N GLY A 96 15.84 2.83 2.24
CA GLY A 96 16.58 2.09 1.23
C GLY A 96 15.74 1.09 0.43
N GLY A 97 14.41 1.14 0.55
CA GLY A 97 13.48 0.31 -0.20
C GLY A 97 12.94 0.99 -1.47
N THR A 98 12.08 0.28 -2.17
CA THR A 98 11.43 0.74 -3.40
C THR A 98 9.92 0.53 -3.34
N LEU A 99 9.19 1.31 -4.15
CA LEU A 99 7.75 1.12 -4.38
C LEU A 99 7.53 0.91 -5.89
N SER A 100 6.92 -0.22 -6.26
CA SER A 100 6.37 -0.45 -7.60
C SER A 100 4.84 -0.35 -7.55
N VAL A 101 4.24 0.06 -8.65
CA VAL A 101 2.79 0.17 -8.83
C VAL A 101 2.47 -0.30 -10.24
N GLU A 102 1.54 -1.24 -10.32
CA GLU A 102 1.03 -1.80 -11.58
C GLU A 102 -0.49 -1.77 -11.50
N SER A 103 -1.15 -1.40 -12.60
CA SER A 103 -2.59 -1.24 -12.66
C SER A 103 -3.14 -1.37 -14.07
#